data_AF-A0A0M8Y2K4-F1
#
_entry.id   AF-A0A0M8Y2K4-F1
#
_cell.length_a   1.000
_cell.length_b   1.000
_cell.length_c   1.000
_cell.angle_alpha   90.00
_cell.angle_beta   90.00
_cell.angle_gamma   90.00
#
_symmetry.space_group_name_H-M   'P 1'
#
loop_
_entity.id
_entity.type
_entity.pdbx_description
1 polymer ?
#
loop_
_entity_poly.entity_id
_entity_poly.type
_entity_poly.pdbx_seq_one_letter_code
_entity_poly.pdbx_strand_id
1 'polypeptide(L)'
;MRGGRTLTTAELCALIPDVSKATVYRHVDLLATGGVLEVADERRVRGAVERRYRLRQDRAVIDAETAASASPDDYRRAFAAAMAVLHAEFNAYLDRDGADPTADLVGFRQHAVWLSPDELLDLIGELRTAILPRLANEAAPDRARYLLSPILFPTEEPHTD
;
A
#
# COMPACT_ATOMS: atom_id res chain seq x y z
N MET A 1 -2.00 -2.98 -6.88
CA MET A 1 -2.16 -2.08 -8.04
C MET A 1 -1.50 -0.69 -7.89
N ARG A 2 -0.71 -0.40 -6.83
CA ARG A 2 0.10 0.82 -6.83
C ARG A 2 1.14 0.79 -7.96
N GLY A 3 1.48 1.96 -8.52
CA GLY A 3 2.41 2.09 -9.65
C GLY A 3 1.78 1.96 -11.04
N GLY A 4 0.53 2.40 -11.23
CA GLY A 4 -0.11 2.47 -12.56
C GLY A 4 -0.51 1.13 -13.19
N ARG A 5 -0.26 0.00 -12.51
CA ARG A 5 -0.61 -1.34 -13.01
C ARG A 5 -2.11 -1.48 -13.20
N THR A 6 -2.47 -1.95 -14.40
CA THR A 6 -3.83 -2.32 -14.75
C THR A 6 -3.96 -3.84 -14.76
N LEU A 7 -4.95 -4.38 -14.04
CA LEU A 7 -5.17 -5.83 -13.90
C LEU A 7 -6.62 -6.20 -14.15
N THR A 8 -6.86 -7.37 -14.74
CA THR A 8 -8.20 -7.97 -14.81
C THR A 8 -8.58 -8.60 -13.47
N THR A 9 -9.86 -8.83 -13.22
CA THR A 9 -10.29 -9.59 -12.03
C THR A 9 -9.73 -11.01 -12.01
N ALA A 10 -9.50 -11.62 -13.18
CA ALA A 10 -8.87 -12.93 -13.28
C ALA A 10 -7.40 -12.90 -12.88
N GLU A 11 -6.65 -11.89 -13.32
CA GLU A 11 -5.26 -11.66 -12.91
C GLU A 11 -5.18 -11.37 -11.40
N LEU A 12 -6.13 -10.62 -10.83
CA LEU A 12 -6.23 -10.43 -9.38
C LEU A 12 -6.50 -11.73 -8.62
N CYS A 13 -7.35 -12.62 -9.15
CA CYS A 13 -7.57 -13.94 -8.54
C CYS A 13 -6.29 -14.78 -8.54
N ALA A 14 -5.47 -14.68 -9.60
CA ALA A 14 -4.19 -15.40 -9.67
C ALA A 14 -3.16 -14.87 -8.66
N LEU A 15 -3.24 -13.60 -8.28
CA LEU A 15 -2.37 -13.00 -7.27
C LEU A 15 -2.76 -13.35 -5.82
N ILE A 16 -3.98 -13.85 -5.60
CA ILE A 16 -4.51 -14.18 -4.27
C ILE A 16 -5.18 -15.55 -4.34
N PRO A 17 -4.40 -16.63 -4.59
CA PRO A 17 -4.95 -17.96 -4.86
C PRO A 17 -5.74 -18.55 -3.69
N ASP A 18 -5.50 -18.05 -2.48
CA ASP A 18 -6.08 -18.54 -1.22
C ASP A 18 -7.52 -18.03 -1.01
N VAL A 19 -7.96 -17.06 -1.81
CA VAL A 19 -9.30 -16.47 -1.73
C VAL A 19 -10.17 -16.98 -2.87
N SER A 20 -11.41 -17.37 -2.56
CA SER A 20 -12.34 -17.83 -3.58
C SER A 20 -12.60 -16.74 -4.63
N LYS A 21 -12.68 -17.15 -5.90
CA LYS A 21 -12.96 -16.23 -7.02
C LYS A 21 -14.20 -15.37 -6.74
N ALA A 22 -15.28 -15.96 -6.24
CA ALA A 22 -16.51 -15.23 -5.90
C ALA A 22 -16.26 -14.08 -4.91
N THR A 23 -15.42 -14.29 -3.89
CA THR A 23 -15.05 -13.25 -2.92
C THR A 23 -14.21 -12.15 -3.56
N VAL A 24 -13.25 -12.49 -4.42
CA VAL A 24 -12.45 -11.49 -5.16
C VAL A 24 -13.34 -10.63 -6.05
N TYR A 25 -14.22 -11.26 -6.83
CA TYR A 25 -15.16 -10.56 -7.72
C TYR A 25 -16.06 -9.60 -6.93
N ARG A 26 -16.61 -10.03 -5.79
CA ARG A 26 -17.43 -9.17 -4.92
C ARG A 26 -16.66 -7.97 -4.40
N HIS A 27 -15.41 -8.15 -3.96
CA HIS A 27 -14.62 -7.03 -3.45
C HIS A 27 -14.18 -6.06 -4.55
N VAL A 28 -13.83 -6.56 -5.75
CA VAL A 28 -13.52 -5.70 -6.89
C VAL A 28 -14.73 -4.84 -7.27
N ASP A 29 -15.93 -5.41 -7.25
CA ASP A 29 -17.18 -4.67 -7.52
C ASP A 29 -17.46 -3.59 -6.46
N LEU A 30 -17.29 -3.92 -5.17
CA LEU A 30 -17.41 -2.95 -4.07
C LEU A 30 -16.40 -1.81 -4.19
N LEU A 31 -15.14 -2.13 -4.50
CA LEU A 31 -14.08 -1.14 -4.65
C LEU A 31 -14.27 -0.27 -5.90
N ALA A 32 -14.80 -0.83 -6.98
CA ALA A 32 -15.13 -0.08 -8.19
C ALA A 32 -16.35 0.85 -7.96
N THR A 33 -17.41 0.34 -7.32
CA THR A 33 -18.59 1.12 -6.96
C THR A 33 -18.25 2.25 -5.98
N GLY A 34 -17.34 1.99 -5.02
CA GLY A 34 -16.82 2.99 -4.09
C GLY A 34 -15.81 3.97 -4.72
N GLY A 35 -15.48 3.84 -6.01
CA GLY A 35 -14.55 4.72 -6.71
C GLY A 35 -13.07 4.58 -6.32
N VAL A 36 -12.72 3.53 -5.57
CA VAL A 36 -11.33 3.20 -5.22
C VAL A 36 -10.61 2.55 -6.40
N LEU A 37 -11.33 1.69 -7.15
CA LEU A 37 -10.88 1.19 -8.44
C LEU A 37 -11.63 1.90 -9.57
N GLU A 38 -10.94 2.13 -10.68
CA GLU A 38 -11.56 2.58 -11.93
C GLU A 38 -11.30 1.57 -13.04
N VAL A 39 -12.19 1.53 -14.02
CA VAL A 39 -12.00 0.76 -15.25
C VAL A 39 -11.08 1.54 -16.17
N ALA A 40 -9.85 1.06 -16.32
CA ALA A 40 -8.85 1.67 -17.18
C ALA A 40 -8.98 1.23 -18.65
N ASP A 41 -9.54 0.04 -18.90
CA ASP A 41 -9.78 -0.49 -20.25
C ASP A 41 -10.90 -1.55 -20.22
N GLU A 42 -11.63 -1.68 -21.34
CA GLU A 42 -12.64 -2.72 -21.56
C GLU A 42 -12.43 -3.36 -22.93
N ARG A 43 -12.32 -4.70 -22.94
CA ARG A 43 -12.15 -5.46 -24.19
C ARG A 43 -13.13 -6.63 -24.27
N ARG A 44 -13.62 -6.92 -25.47
CA ARG A 44 -14.39 -8.14 -25.73
C ARG A 44 -13.45 -9.31 -25.96
N VAL A 45 -13.55 -10.34 -25.11
CA VAL A 45 -12.78 -11.58 -25.23
C VAL A 45 -13.78 -12.74 -25.26
N ARG A 46 -13.82 -13.48 -26.37
CA ARG A 46 -14.70 -14.66 -26.56
C ARG A 46 -16.18 -14.40 -26.21
N GLY A 47 -16.70 -13.23 -26.58
CA GLY A 47 -18.10 -12.84 -26.38
C GLY A 47 -18.43 -12.23 -25.01
N ALA A 48 -17.51 -12.25 -24.04
CA ALA A 48 -17.65 -11.58 -22.75
C ALA A 48 -16.88 -10.25 -22.73
N VAL A 49 -17.37 -9.27 -21.96
CA VAL A 49 -16.62 -8.03 -21.67
C VAL A 49 -15.66 -8.31 -20.53
N GLU A 50 -14.37 -8.17 -20.79
CA GLU A 50 -13.33 -8.22 -19.77
C GLU A 50 -12.91 -6.79 -19.40
N ARG A 51 -13.00 -6.48 -18.11
CA ARG A 51 -12.59 -5.18 -17.56
C ARG A 51 -11.21 -5.26 -16.96
N ARG A 52 -10.48 -4.17 -17.15
CA ARG A 52 -9.13 -3.95 -16.65
C ARG A 52 -9.18 -2.81 -15.65
N TYR A 53 -8.86 -3.09 -14.39
CA TYR A 53 -8.98 -2.14 -13.28
C TYR A 53 -7.64 -1.53 -12.91
N ARG A 54 -7.67 -0.28 -12.45
CA ARG A 54 -6.54 0.45 -11.87
C ARG A 54 -6.96 1.10 -10.56
N LEU A 55 -6.02 1.25 -9.63
CA LEU A 55 -6.24 2.01 -8.40
C LEU A 55 -6.30 3.51 -8.68
N ARG A 56 -7.36 4.17 -8.22
CA ARG A 56 -7.45 5.63 -8.18
C ARG A 56 -6.61 6.18 -7.04
N GLN A 57 -5.38 6.61 -7.35
CA GLN A 57 -4.44 7.04 -6.31
C GLN A 57 -4.94 8.25 -5.51
N ASP A 58 -5.72 9.13 -6.12
CA ASP A 58 -6.33 10.29 -5.47
C ASP A 58 -7.46 9.93 -4.49
N ARG A 59 -8.08 8.75 -4.66
CA ARG A 59 -9.18 8.23 -3.82
C ARG A 59 -8.72 7.13 -2.85
N ALA A 60 -7.50 6.63 -3.03
CA ALA A 60 -6.87 5.62 -2.19
C ALA A 60 -5.92 6.24 -1.13
N VAL A 61 -6.13 7.51 -0.82
CA VAL A 61 -5.41 8.29 0.19
C VAL A 61 -6.45 8.79 1.20
N ILE A 62 -6.12 8.70 2.49
CA ILE A 62 -6.87 9.40 3.53
C ILE A 62 -6.47 10.87 3.39
N ASP A 63 -7.39 11.70 2.91
CA ASP A 63 -7.12 13.14 2.78
C ASP A 63 -7.00 13.82 4.15
N ALA A 64 -6.48 15.05 4.15
CA ALA A 64 -6.20 15.78 5.38
C ALA A 64 -7.47 16.04 6.21
N GLU A 65 -8.61 16.22 5.56
CA GLU A 65 -9.90 16.47 6.21
C GLU A 65 -10.43 15.20 6.90
N THR A 66 -10.41 14.07 6.20
CA THR A 66 -10.77 12.76 6.75
C THR A 66 -9.84 12.40 7.91
N ALA A 67 -8.53 12.61 7.73
CA ALA A 67 -7.54 12.37 8.77
C ALA A 67 -7.76 13.27 10.01
N ALA A 68 -8.14 14.54 9.81
CA ALA A 68 -8.42 15.47 10.91
C ALA A 68 -9.71 15.13 11.66
N SER A 69 -10.71 14.57 10.97
CA SER A 69 -11.98 14.14 11.58
C SER A 69 -11.92 12.76 12.25
N ALA A 70 -10.87 11.98 11.98
CA ALA A 70 -10.75 10.62 12.48
C ALA A 70 -10.53 10.60 14.00
N SER A 71 -11.34 9.82 14.71
CA SER A 71 -11.17 9.64 16.15
C SER A 71 -9.91 8.81 16.45
N PRO A 72 -9.36 8.87 17.68
CA PRO A 72 -8.28 7.96 18.09
C PRO A 72 -8.62 6.48 17.88
N ASP A 73 -9.89 6.08 18.01
CA ASP A 73 -10.33 4.71 17.73
C ASP A 73 -10.33 4.38 16.23
N ASP A 74 -10.61 5.34 15.36
CA ASP A 74 -10.45 5.16 13.91
C ASP A 74 -8.97 4.93 13.56
N TYR A 75 -8.06 5.70 14.16
CA TYR A 75 -6.62 5.51 13.97
C TYR A 75 -6.15 4.14 14.48
N ARG A 76 -6.63 3.67 15.63
CA ARG A 76 -6.32 2.32 16.14
C ARG A 76 -6.77 1.24 15.16
N ARG A 77 -8.01 1.32 14.65
CA ARG A 77 -8.55 0.37 13.66
C ARG A 77 -7.77 0.42 12.35
N ALA A 78 -7.50 1.61 11.83
CA ALA A 78 -6.76 1.81 10.59
C ALA A 78 -5.32 1.29 10.70
N PHE A 79 -4.63 1.58 11.81
CA PHE A 79 -3.28 1.08 12.06
C PHE A 79 -3.26 -0.44 12.17
N ALA A 80 -4.17 -1.04 12.92
CA ALA A 80 -4.27 -2.51 13.02
C ALA A 80 -4.50 -3.16 11.65
N ALA A 81 -5.38 -2.59 10.83
CA ALA A 81 -5.61 -3.06 9.47
C ALA A 81 -4.36 -2.92 8.58
N ALA A 82 -3.68 -1.77 8.65
CA ALA A 82 -2.44 -1.54 7.90
C ALA A 82 -1.32 -2.52 8.30
N MET A 83 -1.17 -2.81 9.59
CA MET A 83 -0.21 -3.79 10.10
C MET A 83 -0.57 -5.21 9.68
N ALA A 84 -1.85 -5.59 9.69
CA ALA A 84 -2.29 -6.89 9.21
C ALA A 84 -1.99 -7.07 7.71
N VAL A 85 -2.21 -6.03 6.89
CA VAL A 85 -1.86 -6.04 5.46
C VAL A 85 -0.34 -6.16 5.28
N LEU A 86 0.46 -5.38 6.02
CA LEU A 86 1.92 -5.44 5.94
C LEU A 86 2.44 -6.84 6.31
N HIS A 87 1.89 -7.44 7.37
CA HIS A 87 2.24 -8.79 7.80
C HIS A 87 1.87 -9.84 6.74
N ALA A 88 0.68 -9.74 6.15
CA ALA A 88 0.25 -10.64 5.08
C ALA A 88 1.14 -10.53 3.83
N GLU A 89 1.50 -9.31 3.41
CA GLU A 89 2.41 -9.08 2.27
C GLU A 89 3.82 -9.62 2.54
N PHE A 90 4.30 -9.53 3.79
CA PHE A 90 5.58 -10.10 4.18
C PHE A 90 5.56 -11.63 4.13
N ASN A 91 4.53 -12.28 4.66
CA ASN A 91 4.37 -13.73 4.55
C ASN A 91 4.27 -14.17 3.08
N ALA A 92 3.48 -13.47 2.26
CA ALA A 92 3.37 -13.74 0.83
C ALA A 92 4.68 -13.49 0.05
N TYR A 93 5.63 -12.75 0.62
CA TYR A 93 7.00 -12.67 0.10
C TYR A 93 7.81 -13.89 0.49
N LEU A 94 7.76 -14.31 1.76
CA LEU A 94 8.49 -15.48 2.29
C LEU A 94 8.02 -16.81 1.67
N ASP A 95 6.73 -16.91 1.30
CA ASP A 95 6.16 -18.11 0.68
C ASP A 95 6.55 -18.28 -0.80
N ARG A 96 7.31 -17.34 -1.39
CA ARG A 96 7.76 -17.44 -2.79
C ARG A 96 8.97 -18.35 -2.92
N ASP A 97 8.99 -19.15 -3.99
CA ASP A 97 10.18 -19.92 -4.37
C ASP A 97 11.38 -18.97 -4.57
N GLY A 98 12.47 -19.23 -3.83
CA GLY A 98 13.70 -18.44 -3.91
C GLY A 98 13.73 -17.16 -3.09
N ALA A 99 12.76 -16.93 -2.19
CA ALA A 99 12.83 -15.82 -1.24
C ALA A 99 14.10 -15.93 -0.35
N ASP A 100 14.94 -14.89 -0.36
CA ASP A 100 16.11 -14.78 0.50
C ASP A 100 16.13 -13.38 1.15
N PRO A 101 15.59 -13.24 2.37
CA PRO A 101 15.52 -11.96 3.06
C PRO A 101 16.87 -11.25 3.21
N THR A 102 17.96 -12.01 3.25
CA THR A 102 19.31 -11.45 3.38
C THR A 102 19.78 -10.90 2.05
N ALA A 103 19.69 -11.69 0.97
CA ALA A 103 20.07 -11.25 -0.37
C ALA A 103 19.16 -10.13 -0.91
N ASP A 104 17.89 -10.14 -0.53
CA ASP A 104 16.91 -9.11 -0.90
C ASP A 104 17.04 -7.83 -0.06
N LEU A 105 17.99 -7.77 0.88
CA LEU A 105 18.25 -6.63 1.77
C LEU A 105 17.02 -6.23 2.60
N VAL A 106 16.24 -7.20 3.04
CA VAL A 106 15.10 -6.96 3.93
C VAL A 106 15.60 -6.41 5.26
N GLY A 107 15.08 -5.26 5.66
CA GLY A 107 15.40 -4.64 6.94
C GLY A 107 14.16 -4.05 7.60
N PHE A 108 13.92 -4.42 8.85
CA PHE A 108 12.98 -3.74 9.74
C PHE A 108 13.77 -3.33 10.99
N ARG A 109 13.93 -2.02 11.17
CA ARG A 109 14.61 -1.45 12.34
C ARG A 109 13.77 -0.33 12.93
N GLN A 110 13.74 -0.29 14.24
CA GLN A 110 13.15 0.81 15.01
C GLN A 110 14.29 1.57 15.66
N HIS A 111 14.25 2.89 15.52
CA HIS A 111 15.19 3.80 16.18
C HIS A 111 14.35 4.83 16.92
N ALA A 112 14.68 5.09 18.19
CA ALA A 112 14.16 6.24 18.90
C ALA A 112 15.07 7.44 18.61
N VAL A 113 14.47 8.58 18.26
CA VAL A 113 15.18 9.83 17.97
C VAL A 113 14.47 10.97 18.69
N TRP A 114 15.24 11.91 19.23
CA TRP A 114 14.73 13.12 19.82
C TRP A 114 14.73 14.23 18.78
N LEU A 115 13.57 14.85 18.56
CA LEU A 115 13.39 15.87 17.54
C LEU A 115 12.50 16.97 18.11
N SER A 116 12.92 18.22 17.91
CA SER A 116 12.02 19.37 18.01
C SER A 116 10.95 19.31 16.91
N PRO A 117 9.86 20.10 17.00
CA PRO A 117 8.84 20.16 15.96
C PRO A 117 9.41 20.53 14.57
N ASP A 118 10.37 21.45 14.51
CA ASP A 118 11.01 21.87 13.25
C ASP A 118 11.85 20.73 12.67
N GLU A 119 12.68 20.07 13.49
CA GLU A 119 13.49 18.91 13.06
C GLU A 119 12.62 17.73 12.61
N LEU A 120 11.45 17.53 13.23
CA LEU A 120 10.49 16.51 12.81
C LEU A 120 9.91 16.81 11.42
N LEU A 121 9.54 18.07 11.16
CA LEU A 121 9.03 18.50 9.85
C LEU A 121 10.10 18.35 8.77
N ASP A 122 11.35 18.72 9.08
CA ASP A 122 12.49 18.58 8.19
C ASP A 122 12.74 17.10 7.84
N LEU A 123 12.79 16.21 8.84
CA LEU A 123 12.96 14.77 8.61
C LEU A 123 11.83 14.19 7.75
N ILE A 124 10.58 14.58 8.00
CA ILE A 124 9.43 14.17 7.16
C ILE A 124 9.61 14.66 5.72
N GLY A 125 10.06 15.90 5.53
CA GLY A 125 10.34 16.49 4.23
C GLY A 125 11.45 15.74 3.46
N GLU A 126 12.54 15.42 4.14
CA GLU A 126 13.67 14.66 3.60
C GLU A 126 13.26 13.25 3.17
N LEU A 127 12.53 12.53 4.04
CA LEU A 127 11.99 11.21 3.72
C LEU A 127 11.08 11.26 2.50
N ARG A 128 10.17 12.25 2.42
CA ARG A 128 9.31 12.43 1.24
C ARG A 128 10.13 12.70 -0.02
N THR A 129 11.16 13.53 0.08
CA THR A 129 12.06 13.85 -1.04
C THR A 129 12.81 12.61 -1.54
N ALA A 130 13.24 11.74 -0.62
CA ALA A 130 13.89 10.48 -0.96
C ALA A 130 12.91 9.47 -1.60
N ILE A 131 11.67 9.39 -1.10
CA ILE A 131 10.71 8.34 -1.46
C ILE A 131 9.88 8.70 -2.71
N LEU A 132 9.26 9.89 -2.74
CA LEU A 132 8.24 10.24 -3.75
C LEU A 132 8.71 10.03 -5.20
N PRO A 133 9.95 10.42 -5.60
CA PRO A 133 10.38 10.21 -6.97
C PRO A 133 10.49 8.73 -7.37
N ARG A 134 10.71 7.83 -6.39
CA ARG A 134 10.88 6.39 -6.63
C ARG A 134 9.54 5.68 -6.79
N LEU A 135 8.46 6.25 -6.27
CA LEU A 135 7.10 5.70 -6.42
C LEU A 135 6.61 5.71 -7.87
N ALA A 136 7.19 6.56 -8.72
CA ALA A 136 6.90 6.65 -10.14
C ALA A 136 7.69 5.64 -11.00
N ASN A 137 8.65 4.91 -10.42
CA ASN A 137 9.42 3.92 -11.15
C ASN A 137 8.53 2.80 -11.69
N GLU A 138 8.62 2.54 -12.99
CA GLU A 138 7.93 1.43 -13.62
C GLU A 138 8.66 0.10 -13.41
N ALA A 139 7.91 -1.00 -13.53
CA ALA A 139 8.45 -2.35 -13.49
C ALA A 139 9.36 -2.59 -14.71
N ALA A 140 10.52 -3.22 -14.47
CA ALA A 140 11.51 -3.56 -15.50
C ALA A 140 12.20 -4.90 -15.14
N PRO A 141 12.83 -5.60 -16.09
CA PRO A 141 13.45 -6.90 -15.84
C PRO A 141 14.52 -6.92 -14.73
N ASP A 142 15.18 -5.78 -14.48
CA ASP A 142 16.22 -5.58 -13.48
C ASP A 142 15.69 -4.99 -12.15
N ARG A 143 14.37 -4.80 -12.02
CA ARG A 143 13.76 -4.14 -10.85
C ARG A 143 12.83 -5.08 -10.10
N ALA A 144 13.17 -5.34 -8.84
CA ALA A 144 12.26 -5.95 -7.89
C ALA A 144 11.32 -4.91 -7.26
N ARG A 145 10.13 -5.35 -6.86
CA ARG A 145 9.17 -4.50 -6.14
C ARG A 145 9.35 -4.68 -4.64
N TYR A 146 9.68 -3.57 -3.97
CA TYR A 146 9.76 -3.50 -2.51
C TYR A 146 8.49 -2.89 -1.93
N LEU A 147 8.04 -3.43 -0.80
CA LEU A 147 7.00 -2.80 0.02
C LEU A 147 7.67 -1.87 1.03
N LEU A 148 7.31 -0.58 0.99
CA LEU A 148 7.80 0.43 1.91
C LEU A 148 6.62 1.04 2.66
N SER A 149 6.62 0.90 3.99
CA SER A 149 5.59 1.42 4.89
C SER A 149 6.25 2.27 5.98
N PRO A 150 6.51 3.57 5.75
CA PRO A 150 7.09 4.43 6.77
C PRO A 150 6.08 4.66 7.91
N ILE A 151 6.47 4.37 9.14
CA ILE A 151 5.66 4.56 10.35
C ILE A 151 6.46 5.41 11.32
N LEU A 152 5.90 6.54 11.73
CA LEU A 152 6.50 7.50 12.66
C LEU A 152 5.40 8.04 13.58
N PHE A 153 5.60 7.95 14.89
CA PHE A 153 4.70 8.48 15.91
C PHE A 153 5.50 8.77 17.19
N PRO A 154 5.08 9.75 18.01
CA PRO A 154 5.74 10.02 19.28
C PRO A 154 5.53 8.85 20.25
N THR A 155 6.59 8.43 20.92
CA THR A 155 6.52 7.40 21.98
C THR A 155 6.39 8.00 23.38
N GLU A 156 6.60 9.30 23.50
CA GLU A 156 6.53 10.05 24.74
C GLU A 156 6.23 11.54 24.47
N GLU A 157 5.71 12.21 25.49
CA GLU A 157 5.46 13.65 25.45
C GLU A 157 6.77 14.42 25.53
N PRO A 158 6.89 15.61 24.87
CA PRO A 158 8.05 16.46 25.06
C PRO A 158 8.23 16.81 26.53
N HIS A 159 9.45 16.64 27.05
CA HIS A 159 9.79 17.14 28.38
C HIS A 159 9.50 18.65 28.44
N THR A 160 8.60 19.03 29.35
CA THR A 160 8.31 20.42 29.66
C THR A 160 9.02 20.73 30.97
N ASP A 161 10.06 21.55 30.93
CA ASP A 161 10.71 22.10 32.13
C ASP A 161 9.81 23.14 32.84
#